data_AF-A0A9X8QLY5-F1
#
_entry.id   AF-A0A9X8QLY5-F1
#
_cell.length_a   1.000
_cell.length_b   1.000
_cell.length_c   1.000
_cell.angle_alpha   90.00
_cell.angle_beta   90.00
_cell.angle_gamma   90.00
#
_symmetry.space_group_name_H-M   'P 1'
#
loop_
_entity.id
_entity.type
_entity.pdbx_description
1 polymer ?
#
loop_
_entity_poly.entity_id
_entity_poly.type
_entity_poly.pdbx_seq_one_letter_code
_entity_poly.pdbx_strand_id
1 'polypeptide(L)'
;MKNTQSIKERIADSAEDPGNCGVRLYKVSINLGDLPYFEVRAEAVAQFDSTKLRNVNYHRDHIVDRFPLLFCLTRVPDSLEMNLFLEHRYRGKFLPPKRGGRRNLLGGVTLETLYSIANSLRGFLAWLVKANADWREIYAAPDSEKAKAWLPPYRYRMALIERISNNEISRDTANLYLSHIRQFYEWALTTRRIERVPFKYKFIAIKKHRQDGDFDLLFSSALNEKALLIQTSDLVIPKRYRSKQEAHSAALTPFNATELRWMLNTHYMRLSSRRLWAELAYACGLRAKEIATLAENIVVNPTLSGKAFFEVKVLGKFNKERRIVVPLRLMESLWQFKNSPERLHRAGLWDLASGTHQARPLFLNRSGKAINSASITNVTSYVAKELKHSDITFNRSFHDLRATFATALAKFMLEKQMPLGFIQYRLMALMGHANFSTTQKYINFARTITFEHQMEGWVEQVFGGLRSSFEDAAHYEQVTL
;
A
#
# COMPACT_ATOMS: atom_id res chain seq x y z
N MET A 1 4.85 -30.84 -24.48
CA MET A 1 3.46 -31.35 -24.63
C MET A 1 2.86 -31.90 -23.32
N LYS A 2 2.96 -31.19 -22.17
CA LYS A 2 2.24 -31.56 -20.93
C LYS A 2 1.47 -30.41 -20.27
N ASN A 3 1.47 -29.20 -20.86
CA ASN A 3 0.95 -27.99 -20.21
C ASN A 3 -0.40 -27.47 -20.76
N THR A 4 -0.89 -27.99 -21.88
CA THR A 4 -2.11 -27.46 -22.53
C THR A 4 -3.40 -28.13 -22.04
N GLN A 5 -3.34 -29.38 -21.57
CA GLN A 5 -4.48 -30.07 -20.94
C GLN A 5 -4.81 -29.55 -19.53
N SER A 6 -3.81 -29.05 -18.79
CA SER A 6 -3.98 -28.57 -17.41
C SER A 6 -4.86 -27.32 -17.26
N ILE A 7 -5.09 -26.56 -18.34
CA ILE A 7 -5.90 -25.34 -18.29
C ILE A 7 -7.40 -25.65 -18.39
N LYS A 8 -7.80 -26.70 -19.14
CA LYS A 8 -9.22 -27.07 -19.28
C LYS A 8 -9.77 -27.72 -17.99
N GLU A 9 -8.97 -28.52 -17.30
CA GLU A 9 -9.41 -29.24 -16.09
C GLU A 9 -9.48 -28.35 -14.84
N ARG A 10 -8.75 -27.22 -14.78
CA ARG A 10 -8.82 -26.26 -13.66
C ARG A 10 -9.99 -25.27 -13.76
N ILE A 11 -10.83 -25.36 -14.79
CA ILE A 11 -12.00 -24.48 -14.99
C ILE A 11 -13.25 -25.03 -14.29
N ALA A 12 -13.26 -26.32 -13.89
CA ALA A 12 -14.45 -27.00 -13.37
C ALA A 12 -14.72 -26.80 -11.85
N ASP A 13 -13.72 -26.45 -11.03
CA ASP A 13 -13.84 -26.47 -9.55
C ASP A 13 -13.80 -25.09 -8.89
N SER A 14 -14.69 -24.17 -9.30
CA SER A 14 -15.00 -23.02 -8.45
C SER A 14 -16.48 -22.69 -8.54
N ALA A 15 -17.19 -23.03 -7.47
CA ALA A 15 -18.62 -22.85 -7.23
C ALA A 15 -19.20 -21.58 -7.86
N GLU A 16 -20.35 -21.77 -8.49
CA GLU A 16 -21.20 -20.77 -9.09
C GLU A 16 -21.63 -19.73 -8.04
N ASP A 17 -21.22 -18.48 -8.25
CA ASP A 17 -21.72 -17.33 -7.52
C ASP A 17 -22.68 -16.59 -8.48
N PRO A 18 -24.00 -16.67 -8.29
CA PRO A 18 -25.01 -16.35 -9.32
C PRO A 18 -25.18 -14.85 -9.65
N GLY A 19 -24.30 -13.98 -9.13
CA GLY A 19 -24.32 -12.54 -9.40
C GLY A 19 -23.19 -12.03 -10.29
N ASN A 20 -22.24 -12.87 -10.73
CA ASN A 20 -21.02 -12.39 -11.38
C ASN A 20 -21.17 -12.38 -12.91
N CYS A 21 -21.23 -11.19 -13.49
CA CYS A 21 -21.36 -10.90 -14.92
C CYS A 21 -20.14 -11.39 -15.73
N GLY A 22 -19.90 -12.70 -15.83
CA GLY A 22 -18.96 -13.38 -16.75
C GLY A 22 -17.46 -13.01 -16.71
N VAL A 23 -17.06 -11.91 -16.06
CA VAL A 23 -15.68 -11.40 -16.05
C VAL A 23 -14.90 -12.04 -14.92
N ARG A 24 -13.86 -12.78 -15.27
CA ARG A 24 -12.97 -13.47 -14.32
C ARG A 24 -11.57 -12.86 -14.35
N LEU A 25 -10.90 -12.89 -13.21
CA LEU A 25 -9.51 -12.49 -13.05
C LEU A 25 -8.68 -13.72 -12.70
N TYR A 26 -7.84 -14.15 -13.63
CA TYR A 26 -6.98 -15.32 -13.46
C TYR A 26 -5.58 -14.91 -13.03
N LYS A 27 -4.94 -15.78 -12.24
CA LYS A 27 -3.52 -15.66 -11.87
C LYS A 27 -2.76 -16.66 -12.71
N VAL A 28 -2.07 -16.17 -13.73
CA VAL A 28 -1.40 -17.00 -14.73
C VAL A 28 0.10 -16.77 -14.71
N SER A 29 0.88 -17.77 -15.08
CA SER A 29 2.29 -17.59 -15.40
C SER A 29 2.41 -17.28 -16.89
N ILE A 30 2.96 -16.12 -17.22
CA ILE A 30 3.11 -15.68 -18.61
C ILE A 30 4.57 -15.29 -18.88
N ASN A 31 5.02 -15.56 -20.10
CA ASN A 31 6.32 -15.11 -20.55
C ASN A 31 6.17 -13.70 -21.16
N LEU A 32 6.78 -12.71 -20.53
CA LEU A 32 6.87 -11.32 -21.00
C LEU A 32 8.28 -11.01 -21.51
N GLY A 33 8.89 -11.99 -22.17
CA GLY A 33 10.22 -11.91 -22.72
C GLY A 33 10.39 -10.83 -23.79
N ASP A 34 11.64 -10.70 -24.25
CA ASP A 34 12.02 -9.74 -25.29
C ASP A 34 11.92 -10.37 -26.68
N LEU A 35 11.52 -9.55 -27.65
CA LEU A 35 11.44 -9.89 -29.07
C LEU A 35 10.64 -11.18 -29.33
N PRO A 36 9.29 -11.12 -29.28
CA PRO A 36 8.47 -12.29 -29.59
C PRO A 36 8.59 -12.68 -31.07
N TYR A 37 8.73 -13.97 -31.34
CA TYR A 37 8.76 -14.53 -32.69
C TYR A 37 7.89 -15.79 -32.79
N PHE A 38 7.42 -16.08 -34.01
CA PHE A 38 6.77 -17.34 -34.34
C PHE A 38 7.79 -18.24 -35.04
N GLU A 39 7.92 -19.47 -34.57
CA GLU A 39 8.77 -20.45 -35.22
C GLU A 39 8.13 -20.92 -36.54
N VAL A 40 8.84 -20.73 -37.65
CA VAL A 40 8.32 -20.94 -39.02
C VAL A 40 7.92 -22.39 -39.29
N ARG A 41 8.56 -23.35 -38.61
CA ARG A 41 8.37 -24.79 -38.81
C ARG A 41 7.52 -25.47 -37.72
N ALA A 42 7.05 -24.72 -36.72
CA ALA A 42 6.22 -25.29 -35.67
C ALA A 42 4.77 -25.46 -36.16
N GLU A 43 4.26 -26.69 -36.10
CA GLU A 43 2.84 -26.97 -36.32
C GLU A 43 1.95 -26.23 -35.31
N ALA A 44 0.68 -26.02 -35.68
CA ALA A 44 -0.28 -25.39 -34.78
C ALA A 44 -0.43 -26.25 -33.50
N VAL A 45 -0.32 -25.60 -32.34
CA VAL A 45 -0.39 -26.22 -31.01
C VAL A 45 -1.78 -26.81 -30.75
N ALA A 46 -2.80 -26.21 -31.36
CA ALA A 46 -4.16 -26.74 -31.43
C ALA A 46 -4.89 -26.10 -32.62
N GLN A 47 -5.80 -26.87 -33.23
CA GLN A 47 -6.64 -26.44 -34.33
C GLN A 47 -8.10 -26.57 -33.90
N PHE A 48 -8.84 -25.47 -33.94
CA PHE A 48 -10.28 -25.43 -33.67
C PHE A 48 -10.96 -24.91 -34.92
N ASP A 49 -11.76 -25.74 -35.59
CA ASP A 49 -12.53 -25.50 -36.82
C ASP A 49 -11.84 -24.61 -37.88
N SER A 50 -11.75 -23.29 -37.66
CA SER A 50 -11.14 -22.28 -38.55
C SER A 50 -9.88 -21.56 -38.01
N THR A 51 -9.42 -21.83 -36.78
CA THR A 51 -8.32 -21.10 -36.12
C THR A 51 -7.16 -22.03 -35.73
N LYS A 52 -5.93 -21.58 -36.02
CA LYS A 52 -4.68 -22.27 -35.66
C LYS A 52 -3.97 -21.51 -34.54
N LEU A 53 -3.78 -22.14 -33.39
CA LEU A 53 -3.02 -21.58 -32.28
C LEU A 53 -1.52 -21.84 -32.48
N ARG A 54 -0.70 -20.79 -32.36
CA ARG A 54 0.77 -20.89 -32.42
C ARG A 54 1.36 -20.47 -31.07
N ASN A 55 2.43 -21.13 -30.65
CA ASN A 55 3.21 -20.66 -29.51
C ASN A 55 4.02 -19.43 -29.91
N VAL A 56 4.03 -18.42 -29.03
CA VAL A 56 4.94 -17.28 -29.13
C VAL A 56 6.21 -17.63 -28.37
N ASN A 57 7.33 -17.66 -29.09
CA ASN A 57 8.66 -17.85 -28.50
C ASN A 57 9.31 -16.48 -28.29
N TYR A 58 10.29 -16.42 -27.38
CA TYR A 58 11.00 -15.19 -27.05
C TYR A 58 12.50 -15.42 -27.14
N HIS A 59 13.25 -14.41 -27.59
CA HIS A 59 14.72 -14.50 -27.62
C HIS A 59 15.32 -14.51 -26.21
N ARG A 60 14.65 -13.87 -25.25
CA ARG A 60 14.98 -13.92 -23.83
C ARG A 60 13.71 -14.10 -23.03
N ASP A 61 13.60 -15.22 -22.33
CA ASP A 61 12.44 -15.51 -21.50
C ASP A 61 12.41 -14.63 -20.25
N HIS A 62 11.23 -14.09 -19.95
CA HIS A 62 10.94 -13.44 -18.70
C HIS A 62 9.63 -13.96 -18.15
N ILE A 63 9.70 -15.07 -17.41
CA ILE A 63 8.53 -15.72 -16.81
C ILE A 63 8.07 -14.90 -15.61
N VAL A 64 6.85 -14.41 -15.68
CA VAL A 64 6.18 -13.68 -14.60
C VAL A 64 5.10 -14.57 -14.03
N ASP A 65 5.34 -15.07 -12.82
CA ASP A 65 4.34 -15.83 -12.08
C ASP A 65 3.25 -14.93 -11.51
N ARG A 66 2.02 -15.47 -11.48
CA ARG A 66 0.84 -14.81 -10.90
C ARG A 66 0.56 -13.44 -11.54
N PHE A 67 0.70 -13.34 -12.85
CA PHE A 67 0.23 -12.18 -13.60
C PHE A 67 -1.31 -12.13 -13.59
N PRO A 68 -1.92 -10.95 -13.35
CA PRO A 68 -3.37 -10.77 -13.40
C PRO A 68 -3.86 -10.71 -14.85
N LEU A 69 -4.64 -11.71 -15.28
CA LEU A 69 -5.24 -11.77 -16.61
C LEU A 69 -6.77 -11.63 -16.51
N LEU A 70 -7.31 -10.62 -17.18
CA LEU A 70 -8.75 -10.41 -17.30
C LEU A 70 -9.31 -11.27 -18.44
N PHE A 71 -10.45 -11.91 -18.18
CA PHE A 71 -11.11 -12.73 -19.19
C PHE A 71 -12.63 -12.54 -19.12
N CYS A 72 -13.23 -12.27 -20.26
CA CYS A 72 -14.68 -12.16 -20.43
C CYS A 72 -15.06 -12.83 -21.76
N LEU A 73 -15.94 -13.83 -21.69
CA LEU A 73 -16.36 -14.59 -22.88
C LEU A 73 -17.19 -13.75 -23.85
N THR A 74 -18.04 -12.86 -23.33
CA THR A 74 -18.92 -12.01 -24.16
C THR A 74 -18.17 -10.86 -24.84
N ARG A 75 -17.06 -10.42 -24.26
CA ARG A 75 -16.25 -9.27 -24.74
C ARG A 75 -14.77 -9.61 -24.72
N VAL A 76 -14.39 -10.58 -25.54
CA VAL A 76 -13.00 -11.02 -25.71
C VAL A 76 -12.09 -9.87 -26.19
N PRO A 77 -12.45 -9.07 -27.22
CA PRO A 77 -11.58 -8.00 -27.71
C PRO A 77 -11.23 -7.00 -26.60
N ASP A 78 -12.20 -6.60 -25.77
CA ASP A 78 -11.97 -5.62 -24.71
C ASP A 78 -11.11 -6.18 -23.57
N SER A 79 -11.28 -7.46 -23.27
CA SER A 79 -10.42 -8.17 -22.32
C SER A 79 -8.97 -8.18 -22.80
N LEU A 80 -8.74 -8.42 -24.09
CA LEU A 80 -7.40 -8.38 -24.69
C LEU A 80 -6.77 -6.99 -24.61
N GLU A 81 -7.55 -5.94 -24.88
CA GLU A 81 -7.05 -4.56 -24.80
C GLU A 81 -6.70 -4.14 -23.37
N MET A 82 -7.54 -4.51 -22.40
CA MET A 82 -7.24 -4.29 -20.98
C MET A 82 -6.02 -5.09 -20.51
N ASN A 83 -5.83 -6.31 -21.00
CA ASN A 83 -4.64 -7.11 -20.70
C ASN A 83 -3.36 -6.53 -21.31
N LEU A 84 -3.43 -6.02 -22.55
CA LEU A 84 -2.28 -5.34 -23.17
C LEU A 84 -1.92 -4.06 -22.41
N PHE A 85 -2.90 -3.31 -21.92
CA PHE A 85 -2.66 -2.21 -21.00
C PHE A 85 -1.91 -2.65 -19.75
N LEU A 86 -2.35 -3.73 -19.09
CA LEU A 86 -1.67 -4.29 -17.91
C LEU A 86 -0.22 -4.70 -18.23
N GLU A 87 0.02 -5.31 -19.39
CA GLU A 87 1.36 -5.64 -19.85
C GLU A 87 2.24 -4.39 -20.03
N HIS A 88 1.73 -3.34 -20.70
CA HIS A 88 2.47 -2.10 -20.92
C HIS A 88 2.81 -1.40 -19.60
N ARG A 89 1.93 -1.48 -18.60
CA ARG A 89 2.20 -0.99 -17.24
C ARG A 89 3.31 -1.79 -16.57
N TYR A 90 3.29 -3.12 -16.70
CA TYR A 90 4.30 -3.99 -16.13
C TYR A 90 5.66 -3.79 -16.79
N ARG A 91 5.74 -3.71 -18.12
CA ARG A 91 7.00 -3.44 -18.84
C ARG A 91 7.50 -1.99 -18.71
N GLY A 92 6.73 -1.10 -18.08
CA GLY A 92 7.09 0.31 -17.95
C GLY A 92 6.99 1.12 -19.24
N LYS A 93 6.41 0.54 -20.31
CA LYS A 93 6.16 1.23 -21.59
C LYS A 93 5.16 2.38 -21.45
N PHE A 94 4.28 2.34 -20.44
CA PHE A 94 3.31 3.38 -20.15
C PHE A 94 3.28 3.72 -18.65
N LEU A 95 3.38 5.01 -18.33
CA LEU A 95 3.41 5.56 -16.97
C LEU A 95 4.33 4.78 -16.00
N PRO A 96 5.66 4.78 -16.24
CA PRO A 96 6.61 4.15 -15.33
C PRO A 96 6.58 4.85 -13.96
N PRO A 97 6.83 4.13 -12.85
CA PRO A 97 6.86 4.73 -11.52
C PRO A 97 7.86 5.91 -11.46
N LYS A 98 7.41 7.07 -10.96
CA LYS A 98 8.25 8.26 -10.72
C LYS A 98 9.41 7.93 -9.77
N ARG A 99 10.47 8.75 -9.75
CA ARG A 99 11.67 8.57 -8.90
C ARG A 99 11.27 8.24 -7.44
N GLY A 100 11.80 7.14 -6.89
CA GLY A 100 11.47 6.59 -5.57
C GLY A 100 10.31 5.60 -5.54
N GLY A 101 9.47 5.52 -6.57
CA GLY A 101 8.45 4.47 -6.71
C GLY A 101 9.09 3.08 -6.87
N ARG A 102 8.50 2.05 -6.25
CA ARG A 102 8.98 0.67 -6.45
C ARG A 102 8.74 0.26 -7.90
N ARG A 103 9.82 -0.10 -8.59
CA ARG A 103 9.80 -0.63 -9.95
C ARG A 103 9.99 -2.14 -9.91
N ASN A 104 9.42 -2.85 -10.86
CA ASN A 104 9.80 -4.23 -11.12
C ASN A 104 11.13 -4.29 -11.88
N LEU A 105 11.61 -5.50 -12.18
CA LEU A 105 12.86 -5.73 -12.90
C LEU A 105 12.87 -5.12 -14.31
N LEU A 106 11.70 -5.02 -14.96
CA LEU A 106 11.54 -4.42 -16.28
C LEU A 106 11.33 -2.89 -16.23
N GLY A 107 11.40 -2.25 -15.06
CA GLY A 107 11.26 -0.81 -14.90
C GLY A 107 9.82 -0.28 -14.81
N GLY A 108 8.80 -1.14 -14.88
CA GLY A 108 7.38 -0.80 -14.72
C GLY A 108 6.82 -1.05 -13.32
N VAL A 109 5.49 -1.14 -13.23
CA VAL A 109 4.79 -1.26 -11.93
C VAL A 109 4.93 -2.66 -11.33
N THR A 110 4.85 -2.75 -10.00
CA THR A 110 4.86 -4.03 -9.29
C THR A 110 3.57 -4.82 -9.50
N LEU A 111 3.62 -6.15 -9.30
CA LEU A 111 2.44 -7.02 -9.38
C LEU A 111 1.32 -6.57 -8.43
N GLU A 112 1.65 -6.14 -7.21
CA GLU A 112 0.66 -5.61 -6.25
C GLU A 112 -0.16 -4.45 -6.84
N THR A 113 0.53 -3.47 -7.46
CA THR A 113 -0.14 -2.35 -8.12
C THR A 113 -0.93 -2.81 -9.34
N LEU A 114 -0.40 -3.79 -10.08
CA LEU A 114 -1.07 -4.34 -11.24
C LEU A 114 -2.39 -5.06 -10.87
N TYR A 115 -2.43 -5.81 -9.77
CA TYR A 115 -3.65 -6.41 -9.24
C TYR A 115 -4.70 -5.35 -8.85
N SER A 116 -4.27 -4.23 -8.27
CA SER A 116 -5.17 -3.13 -7.95
C SER A 116 -5.81 -2.53 -9.21
N ILE A 117 -5.00 -2.33 -10.26
CA ILE A 117 -5.47 -1.85 -11.57
C ILE A 117 -6.43 -2.88 -12.21
N ALA A 118 -6.03 -4.15 -12.25
CA ALA A 118 -6.81 -5.22 -12.86
C ALA A 118 -8.19 -5.38 -12.18
N ASN A 119 -8.27 -5.28 -10.85
CA ASN A 119 -9.55 -5.32 -10.14
C ASN A 119 -10.47 -4.13 -10.49
N SER A 120 -9.91 -2.93 -10.69
CA SER A 120 -10.70 -1.78 -11.15
C SER A 120 -11.21 -1.97 -12.57
N LEU A 121 -10.35 -2.47 -13.47
CA LEU A 121 -10.74 -2.79 -14.85
C LEU A 121 -11.77 -3.92 -14.91
N ARG A 122 -11.66 -4.93 -14.04
CA ARG A 122 -12.68 -5.99 -13.90
C ARG A 122 -14.05 -5.40 -13.59
N GLY A 123 -14.12 -4.46 -12.63
CA GLY A 123 -15.35 -3.78 -12.27
C GLY A 123 -15.92 -2.91 -13.40
N PHE A 124 -15.05 -2.29 -14.19
CA PHE A 124 -15.44 -1.53 -15.37
C PHE A 124 -15.94 -2.44 -16.50
N LEU A 125 -15.25 -3.53 -16.79
CA LEU A 125 -15.62 -4.50 -17.82
C LEU A 125 -16.95 -5.18 -17.51
N ALA A 126 -17.17 -5.58 -16.25
CA ALA A 126 -18.45 -6.13 -15.82
C ALA A 126 -19.60 -5.13 -16.00
N TRP A 127 -19.33 -3.84 -15.76
CA TRP A 127 -20.30 -2.79 -16.04
C TRP A 127 -20.53 -2.59 -17.54
N LEU A 128 -19.50 -2.63 -18.39
CA LEU A 128 -19.64 -2.53 -19.85
C LEU A 128 -20.51 -3.65 -20.43
N VAL A 129 -20.38 -4.88 -19.90
CA VAL A 129 -21.23 -6.02 -20.29
C VAL A 129 -22.68 -5.78 -19.87
N LYS A 130 -22.93 -5.38 -18.61
CA LYS A 130 -24.29 -5.10 -18.11
C LYS A 130 -24.97 -3.93 -18.85
N ALA A 131 -24.21 -2.89 -19.16
CA ALA A 131 -24.71 -1.67 -19.80
C ALA A 131 -24.72 -1.74 -21.33
N ASN A 132 -24.23 -2.84 -21.92
CA ASN A 132 -23.97 -3.04 -23.35
C ASN A 132 -23.35 -1.80 -24.04
N ALA A 133 -22.35 -1.20 -23.39
CA ALA A 133 -21.72 0.05 -23.84
C ALA A 133 -20.34 -0.24 -24.44
N ASP A 134 -19.99 0.36 -25.58
CA ASP A 134 -18.61 0.30 -26.06
C ASP A 134 -17.76 1.40 -25.40
N TRP A 135 -16.56 1.05 -24.94
CA TRP A 135 -15.63 2.01 -24.36
C TRP A 135 -14.95 2.87 -25.43
N ARG A 136 -14.96 2.43 -26.70
CA ARG A 136 -14.41 3.18 -27.84
C ARG A 136 -15.36 4.24 -28.40
N GLU A 137 -16.63 4.17 -28.04
CA GLU A 137 -17.64 5.16 -28.42
C GLU A 137 -17.32 6.52 -27.77
N ILE A 138 -16.51 7.30 -28.49
CA ILE A 138 -16.22 8.68 -28.19
C ILE A 138 -16.92 9.47 -29.29
N TYR A 139 -18.13 9.95 -28.99
CA TYR A 139 -18.92 10.73 -29.93
C TYR A 139 -18.08 11.87 -30.51
N ALA A 140 -18.07 11.97 -31.84
CA ALA A 140 -17.37 13.01 -32.59
C ALA A 140 -18.11 14.36 -32.43
N ALA A 141 -17.99 14.98 -31.25
CA ALA A 141 -18.49 16.31 -30.88
C ALA A 141 -20.04 16.46 -30.77
N PRO A 142 -20.59 17.44 -30.00
CA PRO A 142 -19.95 18.64 -29.48
C PRO A 142 -19.90 18.77 -27.95
N ASP A 143 -19.15 19.78 -27.52
CA ASP A 143 -18.79 20.22 -26.17
C ASP A 143 -19.92 20.46 -25.14
N SER A 144 -21.14 19.96 -25.37
CA SER A 144 -22.24 20.04 -24.42
C SER A 144 -22.00 19.15 -23.20
N GLU A 145 -22.24 19.68 -22.00
CA GLU A 145 -22.20 18.90 -20.75
C GLU A 145 -23.15 17.70 -20.78
N LYS A 146 -24.26 17.80 -21.53
CA LYS A 146 -25.22 16.71 -21.71
C LYS A 146 -24.63 15.54 -22.51
N ALA A 147 -23.86 15.82 -23.56
CA ALA A 147 -23.18 14.78 -24.36
C ALA A 147 -22.08 14.08 -23.55
N LYS A 148 -21.38 14.81 -22.67
CA LYS A 148 -20.37 14.23 -21.77
C LYS A 148 -20.96 13.21 -20.80
N ALA A 149 -22.18 13.44 -20.32
CA ALA A 149 -22.85 12.53 -19.38
C ALA A 149 -23.14 11.14 -20.00
N TRP A 150 -23.31 11.07 -21.32
CA TRP A 150 -23.56 9.83 -22.05
C TRP A 150 -22.31 8.98 -22.27
N LEU A 151 -21.11 9.56 -22.12
CA LEU A 151 -19.87 8.83 -22.33
C LEU A 151 -19.68 7.71 -21.28
N PRO A 152 -19.14 6.54 -21.67
CA PRO A 152 -19.00 5.39 -20.79
C PRO A 152 -18.32 5.68 -19.43
N PRO A 153 -17.25 6.51 -19.34
CA PRO A 153 -16.63 6.82 -18.04
C PRO A 153 -17.53 7.59 -17.09
N TYR A 154 -18.41 8.48 -17.61
CA TYR A 154 -19.32 9.27 -16.80
C TYR A 154 -20.53 8.47 -16.36
N ARG A 155 -21.06 7.59 -17.23
CA ARG A 155 -22.09 6.61 -16.84
C ARG A 155 -21.56 5.64 -15.77
N TYR A 156 -20.33 5.16 -15.92
CA TYR A 156 -19.68 4.35 -14.89
C TYR A 156 -19.50 5.10 -13.57
N ARG A 157 -19.14 6.39 -13.64
CA ARG A 157 -19.08 7.25 -12.44
C ARG A 157 -20.44 7.34 -11.75
N MET A 158 -21.56 7.43 -12.48
CA MET A 158 -22.90 7.41 -11.87
C MET A 158 -23.17 6.07 -11.18
N ALA A 159 -22.84 4.94 -11.83
CA ALA A 159 -22.97 3.62 -11.21
C ALA A 159 -22.11 3.48 -9.95
N LEU A 160 -20.91 4.07 -9.91
CA LEU A 160 -20.10 4.11 -8.68
C LEU A 160 -20.73 4.98 -7.59
N ILE A 161 -21.38 6.08 -7.93
CA ILE A 161 -22.08 6.93 -6.96
C ILE A 161 -23.25 6.19 -6.33
N GLU A 162 -24.01 5.42 -7.12
CA GLU A 162 -25.09 4.56 -6.63
C GLU A 162 -24.57 3.50 -5.64
N ARG A 163 -23.41 2.89 -5.94
CA ARG A 163 -22.75 1.95 -5.03
C ARG A 163 -22.24 2.61 -3.74
N ILE A 164 -21.87 3.89 -3.79
CA ILE A 164 -21.53 4.68 -2.60
C ILE A 164 -22.78 4.95 -1.77
N SER A 165 -23.91 5.32 -2.39
CA SER A 165 -25.17 5.51 -1.64
C SER A 165 -25.64 4.22 -0.97
N ASN A 166 -25.36 3.07 -1.57
CA ASN A 166 -25.65 1.75 -0.99
C ASN A 166 -24.62 1.31 0.07
N ASN A 167 -23.61 2.14 0.39
CA ASN A 167 -22.48 1.82 1.29
C ASN A 167 -21.67 0.56 0.90
N GLU A 168 -21.69 0.16 -0.38
CA GLU A 168 -20.91 -1.00 -0.85
C GLU A 168 -19.42 -0.68 -1.03
N ILE A 169 -19.13 0.56 -1.46
CA ILE A 169 -17.77 1.00 -1.76
C ILE A 169 -17.50 2.36 -1.13
N SER A 170 -16.26 2.57 -0.72
CA SER A 170 -15.85 3.88 -0.24
C SER A 170 -15.60 4.85 -1.40
N ARG A 171 -15.78 6.15 -1.15
CA ARG A 171 -15.49 7.23 -2.10
C ARG A 171 -14.04 7.20 -2.58
N ASP A 172 -13.10 6.92 -1.68
CA ASP A 172 -11.68 6.84 -2.03
C ASP A 172 -11.41 5.63 -2.94
N THR A 173 -12.07 4.50 -2.68
CA THR A 173 -12.02 3.32 -3.56
C THR A 173 -12.63 3.60 -4.93
N ALA A 174 -13.78 4.28 -4.98
CA ALA A 174 -14.42 4.67 -6.23
C ALA A 174 -13.55 5.65 -7.05
N ASN A 175 -12.93 6.63 -6.40
CA ASN A 175 -11.99 7.54 -7.05
C ASN A 175 -10.70 6.83 -7.52
N LEU A 176 -10.24 5.81 -6.79
CA LEU A 176 -9.15 4.94 -7.24
C LEU A 176 -9.54 4.20 -8.53
N TYR A 177 -10.75 3.65 -8.60
CA TYR A 177 -11.25 2.97 -9.80
C TYR A 177 -11.32 3.92 -10.99
N LEU A 178 -11.87 5.12 -10.80
CA LEU A 178 -11.91 6.15 -11.84
C LEU A 178 -10.51 6.60 -12.27
N SER A 179 -9.54 6.64 -11.35
CA SER A 179 -8.14 6.94 -11.68
C SER A 179 -7.52 5.87 -12.57
N HIS A 180 -7.77 4.58 -12.31
CA HIS A 180 -7.29 3.49 -13.16
C HIS A 180 -7.95 3.50 -14.54
N ILE A 181 -9.25 3.80 -14.60
CA ILE A 181 -9.97 3.95 -15.88
C ILE A 181 -9.43 5.13 -16.66
N ARG A 182 -9.18 6.27 -16.01
CA ARG A 182 -8.54 7.42 -16.63
C ARG A 182 -7.19 7.04 -17.27
N GLN A 183 -6.34 6.32 -16.53
CA GLN A 183 -5.05 5.83 -17.03
C GLN A 183 -5.22 4.87 -18.21
N PHE A 184 -6.28 4.06 -18.25
CA PHE A 184 -6.59 3.19 -19.38
C PHE A 184 -6.97 4.00 -20.64
N TYR A 185 -7.80 5.04 -20.52
CA TYR A 185 -8.10 5.93 -21.65
C TYR A 185 -6.89 6.75 -22.11
N GLU A 186 -6.05 7.22 -21.18
CA GLU A 186 -4.77 7.86 -21.52
C GLU A 186 -3.88 6.90 -22.32
N TRP A 187 -3.79 5.64 -21.92
CA TRP A 187 -3.05 4.60 -22.66
C TRP A 187 -3.67 4.33 -24.05
N ALA A 188 -4.99 4.25 -24.13
CA ALA A 188 -5.69 4.05 -25.41
C ALA A 188 -5.40 5.20 -26.39
N LEU A 189 -5.28 6.44 -25.90
CA LEU A 189 -4.87 7.59 -26.71
C LEU A 189 -3.41 7.44 -27.19
N THR A 190 -2.48 7.12 -26.30
CA THR A 190 -1.05 6.98 -26.67
C THR A 190 -0.81 5.89 -27.71
N THR A 191 -1.67 4.87 -27.73
CA THR A 191 -1.59 3.75 -28.66
C THR A 191 -2.51 3.91 -29.89
N ARG A 192 -3.11 5.10 -30.07
CA ARG A 192 -4.00 5.47 -31.19
C ARG A 192 -5.24 4.57 -31.37
N ARG A 193 -5.73 3.97 -30.28
CA ARG A 193 -7.00 3.22 -30.27
C ARG A 193 -8.21 4.14 -30.23
N ILE A 194 -8.01 5.35 -29.71
CA ILE A 194 -9.00 6.41 -29.63
C ILE A 194 -8.36 7.72 -30.10
N GLU A 195 -9.16 8.60 -30.67
CA GLU A 195 -8.68 9.89 -31.17
C GLU A 195 -8.58 10.96 -30.08
N ARG A 196 -9.49 10.93 -29.10
CA ARG A 196 -9.61 11.94 -28.03
C ARG A 196 -9.99 11.30 -26.71
N VAL A 197 -9.53 11.88 -25.60
CA VAL A 197 -9.95 11.45 -24.26
C VAL A 197 -11.34 12.04 -23.91
N PRO A 198 -12.18 11.28 -23.18
CA PRO A 198 -13.54 11.72 -22.85
C PRO A 198 -13.60 12.78 -21.75
N PHE A 199 -12.50 13.06 -21.05
CA PHE A 199 -12.44 14.00 -19.92
C PHE A 199 -11.52 15.18 -20.20
N LYS A 200 -11.84 16.35 -19.60
CA LYS A 200 -11.00 17.55 -19.64
C LYS A 200 -10.15 17.64 -18.38
N TYR A 201 -8.92 18.14 -18.55
CA TYR A 201 -8.05 18.50 -17.43
C TYR A 201 -8.27 19.96 -17.05
N LYS A 202 -8.37 20.22 -15.75
CA LYS A 202 -8.40 21.55 -15.15
C LYS A 202 -7.28 21.64 -14.13
N PHE A 203 -6.51 22.71 -14.21
CA PHE A 203 -5.53 23.03 -13.18
C PHE A 203 -6.26 23.73 -12.03
N ILE A 204 -6.25 23.10 -10.86
CA ILE A 204 -6.71 23.72 -9.64
C ILE A 204 -5.47 24.21 -8.90
N ALA A 205 -5.37 25.52 -8.72
CA ALA A 205 -4.36 26.13 -7.86
C ALA A 205 -4.76 25.87 -6.42
N ILE A 206 -4.10 24.93 -5.76
CA ILE A 206 -4.25 24.76 -4.32
C ILE A 206 -3.32 25.77 -3.66
N LYS A 207 -3.90 26.83 -3.08
CA LYS A 207 -3.18 27.71 -2.16
C LYS A 207 -2.67 26.84 -1.02
N LYS A 208 -1.35 26.78 -0.80
CA LYS A 208 -0.82 26.28 0.47
C LYS A 208 -1.38 27.20 1.55
N HIS A 209 -2.09 26.63 2.52
CA HIS A 209 -2.50 27.39 3.68
C HIS A 209 -1.20 27.78 4.40
N ARG A 210 -0.87 29.08 4.48
CA ARG A 210 0.17 29.55 5.39
C ARG A 210 -0.26 29.10 6.78
N GLN A 211 0.52 28.27 7.42
CA GLN A 211 0.38 28.04 8.85
C GLN A 211 1.51 28.84 9.46
N ASP A 212 1.15 30.04 9.93
CA ASP A 212 2.07 31.02 10.52
C ASP A 212 2.65 30.47 11.84
N GLY A 213 3.53 29.49 11.73
CA GLY A 213 4.43 29.08 12.80
C GLY A 213 5.86 29.26 12.30
N ASP A 214 6.75 29.72 13.17
CA ASP A 214 8.17 29.97 12.90
C ASP A 214 8.89 28.82 12.17
N PHE A 215 8.34 27.60 12.25
CA PHE A 215 8.87 26.41 11.62
C PHE A 215 8.75 26.39 10.08
N ASP A 216 7.70 26.98 9.49
CA ASP A 216 7.51 26.94 8.03
C ASP A 216 8.52 27.87 7.30
N LEU A 217 9.11 28.83 8.01
CA LEU A 217 10.18 29.70 7.51
C LEU A 217 11.52 28.96 7.37
N LEU A 218 11.82 27.99 8.25
CA LEU A 218 13.07 27.22 8.21
C LEU A 218 13.07 26.12 7.14
N PHE A 219 11.89 25.62 6.75
CA PHE A 219 11.77 24.52 5.77
C PHE A 219 11.13 24.94 4.43
N SER A 220 10.57 26.15 4.33
CA SER A 220 10.20 26.75 3.05
C SER A 220 11.38 27.54 2.50
N SER A 221 12.11 26.95 1.56
CA SER A 221 12.96 27.76 0.68
C SER A 221 12.07 28.84 0.06
N ALA A 222 12.51 30.11 0.12
CA ALA A 222 11.85 31.33 -0.37
C ALA A 222 11.38 31.29 -1.85
N LEU A 223 11.58 30.16 -2.54
CA LEU A 223 11.19 29.87 -3.91
C LEU A 223 9.86 29.09 -4.03
N ASN A 224 9.25 28.65 -2.93
CA ASN A 224 8.10 27.72 -2.92
C ASN A 224 6.73 28.33 -2.57
N GLU A 225 6.57 29.65 -2.75
CA GLU A 225 5.27 30.35 -2.59
C GLU A 225 4.29 30.13 -3.76
N LYS A 226 4.73 29.47 -4.84
CA LYS A 226 3.84 29.21 -5.98
C LYS A 226 2.80 28.18 -5.57
N ALA A 227 1.52 28.54 -5.73
CA ALA A 227 0.40 27.63 -5.54
C ALA A 227 0.67 26.30 -6.25
N LEU A 228 0.44 25.18 -5.56
CA LEU A 228 0.60 23.87 -6.17
C LEU A 228 -0.48 23.71 -7.23
N LEU A 229 -0.09 23.86 -8.49
CA LEU A 229 -0.95 23.58 -9.64
C LEU A 229 -1.14 22.08 -9.73
N ILE A 230 -2.29 21.60 -9.24
CA ILE A 230 -2.67 20.19 -9.37
C ILE A 230 -3.54 20.07 -10.61
N GLN A 231 -3.05 19.32 -11.59
CA GLN A 231 -3.86 18.91 -12.72
C GLN A 231 -4.90 17.89 -12.23
N THR A 232 -6.16 18.29 -12.24
CA THR A 232 -7.30 17.44 -11.90
C THR A 232 -8.13 17.20 -13.15
N SER A 233 -8.83 16.08 -13.21
CA SER A 233 -9.78 15.81 -14.30
C SER A 233 -11.20 16.04 -13.80
N ASP A 234 -12.12 16.37 -14.71
CA ASP A 234 -13.55 16.43 -14.41
C ASP A 234 -14.16 15.05 -14.02
N LEU A 235 -13.43 13.95 -14.26
CA LEU A 235 -13.79 12.60 -13.84
C LEU A 235 -13.33 12.29 -12.40
N VAL A 236 -13.92 12.99 -11.43
CA VAL A 236 -13.71 12.79 -9.98
C VAL A 236 -15.04 12.88 -9.24
N ILE A 237 -15.26 12.04 -8.22
CA ILE A 237 -16.46 12.09 -7.38
C ILE A 237 -16.29 13.17 -6.29
N PRO A 238 -17.18 14.19 -6.22
CA PRO A 238 -17.07 15.31 -5.27
C PRO A 238 -17.16 14.90 -3.79
N LYS A 239 -16.66 15.75 -2.88
CA LYS A 239 -16.59 15.50 -1.43
C LYS A 239 -17.94 15.32 -0.74
N ARG A 240 -19.02 15.80 -1.34
CA ARG A 240 -20.40 15.66 -0.81
C ARG A 240 -20.87 14.22 -0.65
N TYR A 241 -20.30 13.28 -1.41
CA TYR A 241 -20.64 11.85 -1.34
C TYR A 241 -19.78 11.08 -0.31
N ARG A 242 -19.18 11.77 0.65
CA ARG A 242 -18.39 11.12 1.70
C ARG A 242 -19.35 10.58 2.77
N SER A 243 -19.37 9.27 2.98
CA SER A 243 -20.21 8.66 4.01
C SER A 243 -19.74 9.07 5.42
N LYS A 244 -20.68 9.18 6.38
CA LYS A 244 -20.36 9.49 7.79
C LYS A 244 -19.39 8.45 8.38
N GLN A 245 -19.52 7.18 8.01
CA GLN A 245 -18.61 6.11 8.45
C GLN A 245 -17.17 6.28 7.90
N GLU A 246 -16.99 6.84 6.71
CA GLU A 246 -15.66 7.18 6.16
C GLU A 246 -15.02 8.39 6.85
N ALA A 247 -15.84 9.27 7.42
CA ALA A 247 -15.33 10.37 8.24
C ALA A 247 -14.78 9.83 9.57
N HIS A 248 -15.48 8.86 10.17
CA HIS A 248 -15.02 8.17 11.40
C HIS A 248 -13.81 7.25 11.17
N SER A 249 -13.75 6.49 10.07
CA SER A 249 -12.57 5.64 9.77
C SER A 249 -11.34 6.42 9.29
N ALA A 250 -11.52 7.67 8.84
CA ALA A 250 -10.43 8.59 8.58
C ALA A 250 -9.95 9.33 9.84
N ALA A 251 -10.68 9.23 10.95
CA ALA A 251 -10.23 9.70 12.25
C ALA A 251 -9.18 8.72 12.79
N LEU A 252 -8.17 9.26 13.48
CA LEU A 252 -7.16 8.45 14.12
C LEU A 252 -7.81 7.69 15.28
N THR A 253 -7.66 6.36 15.31
CA THR A 253 -8.16 5.50 16.38
C THR A 253 -7.00 4.77 17.07
N PRO A 254 -6.10 5.48 17.75
CA PRO A 254 -5.04 4.83 18.51
C PRO A 254 -5.63 3.91 19.60
N PHE A 255 -4.86 2.91 19.95
CA PHE A 255 -5.20 1.94 20.98
C PHE A 255 -5.23 2.58 22.36
N ASN A 256 -6.21 2.19 23.18
CA ASN A 256 -6.15 2.42 24.62
C ASN A 256 -5.23 1.36 25.29
N ALA A 257 -4.75 1.65 26.51
CA ALA A 257 -3.92 0.75 27.30
C ALA A 257 -4.59 -0.62 27.54
N THR A 258 -5.90 -0.61 27.81
CA THR A 258 -6.71 -1.82 27.97
C THR A 258 -6.79 -2.64 26.69
N GLU A 259 -7.11 -1.99 25.55
CA GLU A 259 -7.17 -2.64 24.24
C GLU A 259 -5.82 -3.24 23.83
N LEU A 260 -4.71 -2.55 24.12
CA LEU A 260 -3.36 -3.04 23.85
C LEU A 260 -3.03 -4.26 24.73
N ARG A 261 -3.40 -4.23 26.01
CA ARG A 261 -3.25 -5.39 26.92
C ARG A 261 -4.07 -6.59 26.44
N TRP A 262 -5.33 -6.38 26.05
CA TRP A 262 -6.17 -7.46 25.49
C TRP A 262 -5.51 -8.09 24.26
N MET A 263 -5.04 -7.26 23.33
CA MET A 263 -4.34 -7.74 22.14
C MET A 263 -3.10 -8.56 22.50
N LEU A 264 -2.22 -8.05 23.37
CA LEU A 264 -0.95 -8.72 23.71
C LEU A 264 -1.13 -10.00 24.54
N ASN A 265 -2.21 -10.12 25.33
CA ASN A 265 -2.49 -11.29 26.16
C ASN A 265 -3.19 -12.44 25.41
N THR A 266 -3.63 -12.19 24.18
CA THR A 266 -4.29 -13.16 23.31
C THR A 266 -3.35 -14.35 23.00
N HIS A 267 -3.87 -15.58 22.96
CA HIS A 267 -3.13 -16.80 22.62
C HIS A 267 -2.43 -16.68 21.26
N TYR A 268 -3.10 -16.09 20.28
CA TYR A 268 -2.50 -15.77 18.98
C TYR A 268 -1.17 -15.00 19.09
N MET A 269 -1.02 -14.10 20.07
CA MET A 269 0.15 -13.24 20.27
C MET A 269 1.26 -13.88 21.12
N ARG A 270 1.06 -15.08 21.68
CA ARG A 270 2.10 -15.81 22.45
C ARG A 270 3.33 -16.17 21.63
N LEU A 271 3.19 -16.31 20.31
CA LEU A 271 4.32 -16.54 19.42
C LEU A 271 5.21 -15.30 19.35
N SER A 272 6.49 -15.46 19.69
CA SER A 272 7.49 -14.39 19.75
C SER A 272 7.51 -13.52 18.50
N SER A 273 7.45 -14.11 17.31
CA SER A 273 7.39 -13.38 16.03
C SER A 273 6.21 -12.40 15.95
N ARG A 274 5.00 -12.82 16.33
CA ARG A 274 3.78 -11.99 16.22
C ARG A 274 3.80 -10.85 17.22
N ARG A 275 4.26 -11.14 18.43
CA ARG A 275 4.48 -10.15 19.48
C ARG A 275 5.47 -9.08 19.02
N LEU A 276 6.61 -9.49 18.48
CA LEU A 276 7.61 -8.57 17.92
C LEU A 276 7.07 -7.72 16.78
N TRP A 277 6.16 -8.23 15.94
CA TRP A 277 5.51 -7.40 14.90
C TRP A 277 4.70 -6.27 15.52
N ALA A 278 3.89 -6.56 16.54
CA ALA A 278 3.13 -5.53 17.24
C ALA A 278 4.06 -4.55 17.97
N GLU A 279 5.07 -5.05 18.68
CA GLU A 279 6.05 -4.22 19.40
C GLU A 279 6.81 -3.27 18.48
N LEU A 280 7.29 -3.73 17.34
CA LEU A 280 7.89 -2.87 16.32
C LEU A 280 6.93 -1.79 15.78
N ALA A 281 5.64 -2.09 15.70
CA ALA A 281 4.63 -1.14 15.24
C ALA A 281 4.29 -0.08 16.29
N TYR A 282 4.08 -0.46 17.55
CA TYR A 282 3.67 0.47 18.61
C TYR A 282 4.83 1.14 19.34
N ALA A 283 6.04 0.56 19.36
CA ALA A 283 7.21 1.14 20.03
C ALA A 283 8.13 1.91 19.08
N CYS A 284 8.18 1.54 17.80
CA CYS A 284 9.01 2.23 16.79
C CYS A 284 8.18 2.88 15.67
N GLY A 285 6.85 2.76 15.72
CA GLY A 285 5.96 3.30 14.70
C GLY A 285 6.10 2.63 13.34
N LEU A 286 6.64 1.42 13.22
CA LEU A 286 6.88 0.81 11.89
C LEU A 286 5.58 0.41 11.18
N ARG A 287 5.53 0.57 9.85
CA ARG A 287 4.42 0.05 9.03
C ARG A 287 4.57 -1.46 8.85
N ALA A 288 3.46 -2.19 8.70
CA ALA A 288 3.47 -3.64 8.44
C ALA A 288 4.43 -4.05 7.30
N LYS A 289 4.48 -3.27 6.22
CA LYS A 289 5.39 -3.52 5.10
C LYS A 289 6.86 -3.30 5.44
N GLU A 290 7.16 -2.32 6.30
CA GLU A 290 8.52 -2.03 6.77
C GLU A 290 9.01 -3.15 7.70
N ILE A 291 8.12 -3.68 8.55
CA ILE A 291 8.38 -4.83 9.42
C ILE A 291 8.65 -6.09 8.56
N ALA A 292 7.83 -6.34 7.53
CA ALA A 292 8.01 -7.49 6.65
C ALA A 292 9.36 -7.51 5.91
N THR A 293 9.89 -6.34 5.58
CA THR A 293 11.16 -6.18 4.84
C THR A 293 12.33 -5.77 5.74
N LEU A 294 12.18 -5.82 7.06
CA LEU A 294 13.24 -5.42 7.99
C LEU A 294 14.40 -6.41 7.87
N ALA A 295 15.63 -5.90 7.68
CA ALA A 295 16.81 -6.74 7.51
C ALA A 295 17.34 -7.27 8.85
N GLU A 296 17.97 -8.44 8.87
CA GLU A 296 18.50 -9.06 10.09
C GLU A 296 19.75 -8.37 10.67
N ASN A 297 20.48 -7.63 9.83
CA ASN A 297 21.73 -6.93 10.18
C ASN A 297 21.48 -5.75 11.14
N ILE A 298 20.24 -5.27 11.19
CA ILE A 298 19.76 -4.24 12.11
C ILE A 298 19.81 -4.70 13.57
N VAL A 299 19.69 -6.01 13.81
CA VAL A 299 19.61 -6.57 15.16
C VAL A 299 21.02 -6.84 15.68
N VAL A 300 21.41 -6.04 16.66
CA VAL A 300 22.74 -6.04 17.31
C VAL A 300 22.63 -6.67 18.70
N ASN A 301 23.70 -7.28 19.19
CA ASN A 301 23.75 -7.81 20.56
C ASN A 301 23.75 -6.66 21.57
N PRO A 302 22.68 -6.50 22.38
CA PRO A 302 22.59 -5.39 23.33
C PRO A 302 23.62 -5.47 24.46
N THR A 303 24.02 -6.68 24.87
CA THR A 303 24.97 -6.92 25.97
C THR A 303 26.35 -6.33 25.69
N LEU A 304 26.73 -6.20 24.41
CA LEU A 304 28.02 -5.66 24.00
C LEU A 304 28.04 -4.14 23.88
N SER A 305 26.87 -3.49 23.78
CA SER A 305 26.79 -2.08 23.45
C SER A 305 26.58 -1.18 24.67
N GLY A 306 25.98 -1.68 25.76
CA GLY A 306 25.66 -0.87 26.96
C GLY A 306 24.73 0.33 26.71
N LYS A 307 24.12 0.45 25.53
CA LYS A 307 23.28 1.59 25.13
C LYS A 307 21.83 1.36 25.56
N ALA A 308 21.19 2.41 26.09
CA ALA A 308 19.76 2.39 26.42
C ALA A 308 18.85 2.32 25.16
N PHE A 309 19.36 2.78 24.02
CA PHE A 309 18.63 2.82 22.75
C PHE A 309 19.55 2.58 21.54
N PHE A 310 18.97 2.07 20.47
CA PHE A 310 19.67 1.77 19.22
C PHE A 310 19.05 2.54 18.06
N GLU A 311 19.85 3.35 17.38
CA GLU A 311 19.44 3.99 16.13
C GLU A 311 19.58 3.02 14.96
N VAL A 312 18.49 2.84 14.23
CA VAL A 312 18.40 1.92 13.11
C VAL A 312 17.91 2.64 11.86
N LYS A 313 18.54 2.38 10.72
CA LYS A 313 18.05 2.85 9.42
C LYS A 313 17.01 1.88 8.87
N VAL A 314 15.84 2.40 8.51
CA VAL A 314 14.76 1.62 7.89
C VAL A 314 14.34 2.25 6.57
N LEU A 315 14.13 1.40 5.56
CA LEU A 315 13.63 1.79 4.25
C LEU A 315 12.10 1.93 4.28
N GLY A 316 11.64 3.18 4.21
CA GLY A 316 10.22 3.53 4.22
C GLY A 316 9.55 3.52 2.85
N LYS A 317 8.34 4.09 2.80
CA LYS A 317 7.59 4.30 1.55
C LYS A 317 8.42 5.14 0.57
N PHE A 318 8.38 4.78 -0.71
CA PHE A 318 9.18 5.38 -1.78
C PHE A 318 10.70 5.24 -1.63
N ASN A 319 11.16 4.19 -0.94
CA ASN A 319 12.58 3.93 -0.69
C ASN A 319 13.29 5.07 0.06
N LYS A 320 12.54 5.84 0.85
CA LYS A 320 13.10 6.89 1.71
C LYS A 320 13.63 6.25 2.98
N GLU A 321 14.93 6.38 3.20
CA GLU A 321 15.54 6.00 4.47
C GLU A 321 15.10 6.94 5.58
N ARG A 322 14.77 6.37 6.73
CA ARG A 322 14.61 7.15 7.97
C ARG A 322 15.26 6.41 9.12
N ARG A 323 15.73 7.17 10.12
CA ARG A 323 16.24 6.61 11.37
C ARG A 323 15.07 6.39 12.32
N ILE A 324 15.04 5.22 12.93
CA ILE A 324 14.14 4.89 14.03
C ILE A 324 14.98 4.63 15.28
N VAL A 325 14.34 4.78 16.43
CA VAL A 325 14.95 4.44 17.71
C VAL A 325 14.30 3.17 18.23
N VAL A 326 15.13 2.19 18.58
CA VAL A 326 14.70 0.90 19.14
C VAL A 326 15.13 0.83 20.61
N PRO A 327 14.18 0.69 21.55
CA PRO A 327 14.50 0.55 22.97
C PRO A 327 15.29 -0.73 23.28
N LEU A 328 16.11 -0.71 24.34
CA LEU A 328 16.94 -1.85 24.77
C LEU A 328 16.15 -3.15 24.91
N ARG A 329 15.03 -3.16 25.65
CA ARG A 329 14.20 -4.37 25.86
C ARG A 329 13.70 -4.98 24.55
N LEU A 330 13.34 -4.12 23.58
CA LEU A 330 12.91 -4.57 22.26
C LEU A 330 14.10 -5.14 21.47
N MET A 331 15.27 -4.52 21.56
CA MET A 331 16.49 -5.05 20.93
C MET A 331 16.91 -6.40 21.51
N GLU A 332 16.80 -6.60 22.82
CA GLU A 332 17.00 -7.90 23.50
C GLU A 332 16.05 -8.97 22.96
N SER A 333 14.77 -8.63 22.85
CA SER A 333 13.75 -9.56 22.35
C SER A 333 13.96 -9.90 20.87
N LEU A 334 14.40 -8.92 20.06
CA LEU A 334 14.78 -9.12 18.66
C LEU A 334 16.04 -10.00 18.54
N TRP A 335 17.04 -9.80 19.40
CA TRP A 335 18.28 -10.58 19.44
C TRP A 335 18.00 -12.03 19.83
N GLN A 336 17.18 -12.27 20.86
CA GLN A 336 16.74 -13.60 21.25
C GLN A 336 15.97 -14.29 20.12
N PHE A 337 15.07 -13.58 19.45
CA PHE A 337 14.33 -14.12 18.30
C PHE A 337 15.26 -14.47 17.13
N LYS A 338 16.22 -13.60 16.81
CA LYS A 338 17.22 -13.83 15.75
C LYS A 338 18.03 -15.10 15.98
N ASN A 339 18.30 -15.44 17.23
CA ASN A 339 19.08 -16.61 17.63
C ASN A 339 18.21 -17.82 18.03
N SER A 340 16.88 -17.74 17.89
CA SER A 340 16.00 -18.85 18.20
C SER A 340 16.18 -20.02 17.22
N PRO A 341 16.01 -21.28 17.66
CA PRO A 341 16.23 -22.46 16.82
C PRO A 341 15.30 -22.47 15.60
N GLU A 342 14.03 -22.11 15.77
CA GLU A 342 13.07 -21.99 14.66
C GLU A 342 13.52 -20.98 13.60
N ARG A 343 14.06 -19.84 14.04
CA ARG A 343 14.51 -18.79 13.14
C ARG A 343 15.78 -19.24 12.42
N LEU A 344 16.77 -19.78 13.12
CA LEU A 344 18.01 -20.29 12.52
C LEU A 344 17.72 -21.36 11.46
N HIS A 345 16.77 -22.25 11.70
CA HIS A 345 16.31 -23.22 10.71
C HIS A 345 15.74 -22.55 9.44
N ARG A 346 14.84 -21.57 9.60
CA ARG A 346 14.27 -20.81 8.46
C ARG A 346 15.33 -20.00 7.72
N ALA A 347 16.33 -19.50 8.42
CA ALA A 347 17.48 -18.82 7.85
C ALA A 347 18.31 -19.75 6.94
N GLY A 348 18.53 -21.00 7.36
CA GLY A 348 19.17 -22.01 6.50
C GLY A 348 18.37 -22.30 5.22
N LEU A 349 17.04 -22.36 5.31
CA LEU A 349 16.17 -22.50 4.13
C LEU A 349 16.25 -21.29 3.18
N TRP A 350 16.40 -20.08 3.72
CA TRP A 350 16.60 -18.87 2.91
C TRP A 350 17.92 -18.94 2.14
N ASP A 351 19.01 -19.32 2.81
CA ASP A 351 20.34 -19.37 2.22
C ASP A 351 20.41 -20.39 1.09
N LEU A 352 19.74 -21.53 1.26
CA LEU A 352 19.65 -22.57 0.23
C LEU A 352 18.89 -22.09 -1.02
N ALA A 353 17.94 -21.17 -0.87
CA ALA A 353 17.13 -20.66 -1.98
C ALA A 353 17.73 -19.40 -2.64
N SER A 354 18.38 -18.52 -1.87
CA SER A 354 18.77 -17.17 -2.32
C SER A 354 20.28 -16.93 -2.34
N GLY A 355 21.07 -17.87 -1.83
CA GLY A 355 22.50 -17.73 -1.60
C GLY A 355 22.83 -16.95 -0.32
N THR A 356 24.02 -17.20 0.23
CA THR A 356 24.49 -16.64 1.52
C THR A 356 24.82 -15.14 1.46
N HIS A 357 24.99 -14.57 0.27
CA HIS A 357 25.40 -13.17 0.09
C HIS A 357 24.24 -12.17 0.09
N GLN A 358 22.98 -12.63 0.03
CA GLN A 358 21.83 -11.72 0.02
C GLN A 358 21.43 -11.29 1.44
N ALA A 359 21.09 -10.00 1.61
CA ALA A 359 20.59 -9.48 2.87
C ALA A 359 19.29 -10.17 3.28
N ARG A 360 19.37 -10.99 4.34
CA ARG A 360 18.24 -11.78 4.83
C ARG A 360 17.21 -10.91 5.59
N PRO A 361 15.91 -11.05 5.31
CA PRO A 361 14.87 -10.48 6.15
C PRO A 361 14.87 -11.08 7.56
N LEU A 362 14.59 -10.26 8.58
CA LEU A 362 14.51 -10.69 9.98
C LEU A 362 13.38 -11.71 10.18
N PHE A 363 12.22 -11.48 9.56
CA PHE A 363 11.03 -12.32 9.69
C PHE A 363 10.82 -13.19 8.46
N LEU A 364 10.95 -14.51 8.66
CA LEU A 364 10.78 -15.53 7.64
C LEU A 364 9.56 -16.41 7.93
N ASN A 365 8.91 -16.85 6.85
CA ASN A 365 7.82 -17.82 6.92
C ASN A 365 8.37 -19.25 7.08
N ARG A 366 7.47 -20.24 7.20
CA ARG A 366 7.85 -21.65 7.39
C ARG A 366 8.66 -22.24 6.23
N SER A 367 8.53 -21.70 5.01
CA SER A 367 9.30 -22.13 3.85
C SER A 367 10.60 -21.35 3.65
N GLY A 368 11.03 -20.58 4.66
CA GLY A 368 12.26 -19.80 4.60
C GLY A 368 12.17 -18.55 3.72
N LYS A 369 11.00 -18.17 3.19
CA LYS A 369 10.82 -16.94 2.39
C LYS A 369 10.43 -15.75 3.26
N ALA A 370 10.64 -14.53 2.75
CA ALA A 370 10.20 -13.30 3.41
C ALA A 370 8.69 -13.36 3.76
N ILE A 371 8.33 -12.84 4.93
CA ILE A 371 6.92 -12.79 5.33
C ILE A 371 6.14 -11.79 4.46
N ASN A 372 4.87 -12.11 4.19
CA ASN A 372 3.98 -11.18 3.50
C ASN A 372 3.49 -10.10 4.49
N SER A 373 3.51 -8.83 4.09
CA SER A 373 2.95 -7.74 4.89
C SER A 373 1.47 -7.95 5.23
N ALA A 374 0.71 -8.65 4.39
CA ALA A 374 -0.68 -9.00 4.67
C ALA A 374 -0.82 -9.90 5.91
N SER A 375 0.13 -10.80 6.16
CA SER A 375 0.12 -11.64 7.36
C SER A 375 0.26 -10.81 8.64
N ILE A 376 1.04 -9.73 8.59
CA ILE A 376 1.20 -8.78 9.70
C ILE A 376 -0.06 -7.93 9.86
N THR A 377 -0.61 -7.40 8.76
CA THR A 377 -1.85 -6.61 8.82
C THR A 377 -3.03 -7.41 9.39
N ASN A 378 -3.11 -8.71 9.10
CA ASN A 378 -4.20 -9.58 9.53
C ASN A 378 -4.12 -9.98 11.02
N VAL A 379 -3.05 -9.64 11.74
CA VAL A 379 -2.89 -9.94 13.18
C VAL A 379 -4.11 -9.45 13.95
N THR A 380 -4.57 -8.22 13.70
CA THR A 380 -5.72 -7.66 14.43
C THR A 380 -7.02 -8.39 14.13
N SER A 381 -7.19 -8.95 12.92
CA SER A 381 -8.36 -9.76 12.57
C SER A 381 -8.37 -11.10 13.30
N TYR A 382 -7.21 -11.73 13.50
CA TYR A 382 -7.13 -12.96 14.29
C TYR A 382 -7.36 -12.70 15.78
N VAL A 383 -6.77 -11.62 16.30
CA VAL A 383 -7.03 -11.17 17.67
C VAL A 383 -8.51 -10.85 17.89
N ALA A 384 -9.16 -10.13 16.96
CA ALA A 384 -10.58 -9.82 17.05
C ALA A 384 -11.45 -11.09 17.11
N LYS A 385 -11.11 -12.11 16.33
CA LYS A 385 -11.81 -13.41 16.36
C LYS A 385 -11.64 -14.11 17.71
N GLU A 386 -10.43 -14.09 18.27
CA GLU A 386 -10.17 -14.71 19.57
C GLU A 386 -10.89 -13.97 20.70
N LEU A 387 -10.79 -12.65 20.74
CA LEU A 387 -11.46 -11.81 21.74
C LEU A 387 -12.99 -11.87 21.66
N LYS A 388 -13.54 -12.16 20.48
CA LYS A 388 -14.99 -12.38 20.32
C LYS A 388 -15.50 -13.58 21.12
N HIS A 389 -14.65 -14.59 21.39
CA HIS A 389 -15.03 -15.70 22.28
C HIS A 389 -15.12 -15.28 23.75
N SER A 390 -14.56 -14.13 24.11
CA SER A 390 -14.62 -13.54 25.45
C SER A 390 -15.58 -12.34 25.51
N ASP A 391 -16.50 -12.21 24.54
CA ASP A 391 -17.46 -11.10 24.39
C ASP A 391 -16.82 -9.69 24.30
N ILE A 392 -15.53 -9.61 23.95
CA ILE A 392 -14.84 -8.33 23.76
C ILE A 392 -14.92 -7.93 22.29
N THR A 393 -15.57 -6.79 22.02
CA THR A 393 -15.62 -6.22 20.67
C THR A 393 -14.33 -5.45 20.36
N PHE A 394 -13.51 -5.99 19.45
CA PHE A 394 -12.24 -5.40 19.07
C PHE A 394 -12.25 -4.98 17.59
N ASN A 395 -12.41 -3.67 17.35
CA ASN A 395 -12.44 -3.08 16.01
C ASN A 395 -11.24 -2.15 15.78
N ARG A 396 -10.05 -2.75 15.63
CA ARG A 396 -8.78 -2.05 15.41
C ARG A 396 -8.01 -2.60 14.23
N SER A 397 -7.28 -1.73 13.55
CA SER A 397 -6.38 -2.08 12.46
C SER A 397 -4.93 -2.17 12.95
N PHE A 398 -4.08 -2.95 12.26
CA PHE A 398 -2.65 -2.94 12.57
C PHE A 398 -2.02 -1.55 12.37
N HIS A 399 -2.58 -0.72 11.48
CA HIS A 399 -2.10 0.65 11.28
C HIS A 399 -2.32 1.54 12.50
N ASP A 400 -3.31 1.21 13.32
CA ASP A 400 -3.67 1.97 14.51
C ASP A 400 -2.57 1.88 15.59
N LEU A 401 -1.78 0.79 15.64
CA LEU A 401 -0.61 0.68 16.53
C LEU A 401 0.43 1.77 16.25
N ARG A 402 0.63 2.09 14.97
CA ARG A 402 1.50 3.20 14.57
C ARG A 402 0.89 4.55 14.92
N ALA A 403 -0.44 4.68 14.91
CA ALA A 403 -1.10 5.88 15.42
C ALA A 403 -0.89 6.02 16.92
N THR A 404 -1.01 4.93 17.70
CA THR A 404 -0.73 4.89 19.14
C THR A 404 0.67 5.39 19.46
N PHE A 405 1.69 4.90 18.74
CA PHE A 405 3.07 5.38 18.87
C PHE A 405 3.16 6.91 18.70
N ALA A 406 2.60 7.41 17.60
CA ALA A 406 2.71 8.83 17.25
C ALA A 406 1.96 9.73 18.24
N THR A 407 0.78 9.32 18.70
CA THR A 407 0.00 10.09 19.69
C THR A 407 0.65 10.06 21.07
N ALA A 408 1.19 8.92 21.50
CA ALA A 408 1.88 8.81 22.79
C ALA A 408 3.17 9.64 22.79
N LEU A 409 3.94 9.60 21.71
CA LEU A 409 5.15 10.41 21.57
C LEU A 409 4.85 11.92 21.52
N ALA A 410 3.83 12.31 20.75
CA ALA A 410 3.39 13.71 20.67
C ALA A 410 3.00 14.24 22.07
N LYS A 411 2.27 13.42 22.83
CA LYS A 411 1.83 13.78 24.18
C LYS A 411 3.01 13.91 25.15
N PHE A 412 3.93 12.95 25.16
CA PHE A 412 5.14 13.03 25.98
C PHE A 412 5.91 14.33 25.79
N MET A 413 6.11 14.72 24.53
CA MET A 413 6.84 15.95 24.22
C MET A 413 6.05 17.21 24.63
N LEU A 414 4.71 17.17 24.55
CA LEU A 414 3.84 18.26 25.02
C LEU A 414 3.89 18.40 26.55
N GLU A 415 3.87 17.30 27.30
CA GLU A 415 3.96 17.29 28.77
C GLU A 415 5.32 17.78 29.25
N LYS A 416 6.39 17.48 28.51
CA LYS A 416 7.74 18.03 28.74
C LYS A 416 7.92 19.46 28.25
N GLN A 417 6.84 20.13 27.84
CA GLN A 417 6.82 21.54 27.42
C GLN A 417 7.81 21.83 26.28
N MET A 418 8.08 20.84 25.41
CA MET A 418 8.98 21.04 24.27
C MET A 418 8.34 22.00 23.25
N PRO A 419 9.14 22.81 22.54
CA PRO A 419 8.63 23.71 21.52
C PRO A 419 7.83 22.96 20.46
N LEU A 420 6.66 23.49 20.08
CA LEU A 420 5.77 22.82 19.14
C LEU A 420 6.47 22.49 17.80
N GLY A 421 7.36 23.37 17.32
CA GLY A 421 8.17 23.15 16.13
C GLY A 421 9.07 21.91 16.24
N PHE A 422 9.73 21.73 17.39
CA PHE A 422 10.57 20.55 17.66
C PHE A 422 9.75 19.26 17.66
N ILE A 423 8.57 19.27 18.30
CA ILE A 423 7.65 18.12 18.34
C ILE A 423 7.25 17.71 16.92
N GLN A 424 6.91 18.70 16.10
CA GLN A 424 6.50 18.50 14.72
C GLN A 424 7.63 17.87 13.88
N TYR A 425 8.84 18.42 13.97
CA TYR A 425 10.00 17.91 13.27
C TYR A 425 10.34 16.47 13.66
N ARG A 426 10.44 16.20 14.96
CA ARG A 426 10.79 14.86 15.44
C ARG A 426 9.75 13.82 15.07
N LEU A 427 8.46 14.13 15.18
CA LEU A 427 7.40 13.25 14.72
C LEU A 427 7.46 13.03 13.20
N MET A 428 7.69 14.09 12.40
CA MET A 428 7.82 13.96 10.95
C MET A 428 8.99 13.07 10.54
N ALA A 429 10.14 13.21 11.20
CA ALA A 429 11.34 12.42 10.95
C ALA A 429 11.12 10.94 11.28
N LEU A 430 10.62 10.63 12.49
CA LEU A 430 10.37 9.25 12.95
C LEU A 430 9.26 8.57 12.17
N MET A 431 8.22 9.31 11.78
CA MET A 431 7.12 8.80 10.96
C MET A 431 7.49 8.75 9.47
N GLY A 432 8.51 9.47 9.02
CA GLY A 432 8.83 9.61 7.60
C GLY A 432 7.69 10.25 6.81
N HIS A 433 7.08 11.30 7.37
CA HIS A 433 6.04 12.08 6.71
C HIS A 433 6.67 13.24 5.95
N ALA A 434 6.27 13.40 4.69
CA ALA A 434 6.70 14.55 3.88
C ALA A 434 5.82 15.79 4.09
N ASN A 435 4.58 15.60 4.55
CA ASN A 435 3.58 16.65 4.65
C ASN A 435 3.16 16.87 6.10
N PHE A 436 3.23 18.11 6.53
CA PHE A 436 2.85 18.54 7.87
C PHE A 436 1.43 18.15 8.29
N SER A 437 0.46 18.32 7.39
CA SER A 437 -0.96 18.03 7.67
C SER A 437 -1.24 16.59 8.09
N THR A 438 -0.33 15.65 7.77
CA THR A 438 -0.44 14.26 8.23
C THR A 438 0.05 14.08 9.66
N THR A 439 1.04 14.85 10.10
CA THR A 439 1.58 14.83 11.46
C THR A 439 0.71 15.62 12.43
N GLN A 440 0.17 16.76 11.99
CA GLN A 440 -0.67 17.63 12.82
C GLN A 440 -1.90 16.91 13.39
N LYS A 441 -2.43 15.92 12.67
CA LYS A 441 -3.56 15.11 13.16
C LYS A 441 -3.24 14.41 14.48
N TYR A 442 -2.02 13.89 14.65
CA TYR A 442 -1.60 13.21 15.88
C TYR A 442 -1.43 14.21 17.04
N ILE A 443 -0.89 15.40 16.76
CA ILE A 443 -0.69 16.45 17.77
C ILE A 443 -2.05 16.97 18.25
N ASN A 444 -2.98 17.27 17.31
CA ASN A 444 -4.33 17.71 17.66
C ASN A 444 -5.04 16.67 18.52
N PHE A 445 -4.91 15.39 18.15
CA PHE A 445 -5.49 14.29 18.91
C PHE A 445 -4.87 14.15 20.31
N ALA A 446 -3.55 14.28 20.42
CA ALA A 446 -2.84 14.24 21.70
C ALA A 446 -3.26 15.38 22.65
N ARG A 447 -3.56 16.57 22.10
CA ARG A 447 -4.10 17.70 22.87
C ARG A 447 -5.52 17.47 23.38
N THR A 448 -6.34 16.72 22.64
CA THR A 448 -7.74 16.46 23.01
C THR A 448 -7.91 15.33 24.03
N ILE A 449 -6.92 14.45 24.20
CA ILE A 449 -7.03 13.30 25.12
C ILE A 449 -6.33 13.58 26.44
N THR A 450 -7.09 13.52 27.53
CA THR A 450 -6.60 13.31 28.90
C THR A 450 -6.12 11.86 29.04
N PHE A 451 -4.88 11.62 29.50
CA PHE A 451 -4.38 10.25 29.60
C PHE A 451 -4.77 9.63 30.94
N GLU A 452 -5.07 8.34 30.96
CA GLU A 452 -5.02 7.53 32.19
C GLU A 452 -3.55 7.30 32.56
N HIS A 453 -3.14 7.60 33.81
CA HIS A 453 -1.77 7.46 34.36
C HIS A 453 -0.95 6.21 33.93
N GLN A 454 -1.59 5.14 33.44
CA GLN A 454 -0.98 3.84 33.14
C GLN A 454 -0.02 3.79 31.93
N MET A 455 0.02 4.78 31.02
CA MET A 455 1.03 4.81 29.95
C MET A 455 2.21 5.76 30.20
N GLU A 456 2.19 6.57 31.26
CA GLU A 456 3.33 7.42 31.64
C GLU A 456 4.57 6.56 31.92
N GLY A 457 4.44 5.49 32.71
CA GLY A 457 5.56 4.58 33.01
C GLY A 457 6.10 3.83 31.79
N TRP A 458 5.27 3.61 30.75
CA TRP A 458 5.72 3.00 29.49
C TRP A 458 6.43 4.00 28.59
N VAL A 459 5.87 5.21 28.45
CA VAL A 459 6.50 6.31 27.71
C VAL A 459 7.84 6.66 28.34
N GLU A 460 7.94 6.67 29.67
CA GLU A 460 9.20 6.90 30.39
C GLU A 460 10.18 5.73 30.24
N GLN A 461 9.71 4.48 30.17
CA GLN A 461 10.58 3.33 29.84
C GLN A 461 11.08 3.33 28.38
N VAL A 462 10.29 3.86 27.44
CA VAL A 462 10.64 3.87 25.99
C VAL A 462 11.40 5.13 25.59
N PHE A 463 11.07 6.28 26.19
CA PHE A 463 11.59 7.60 25.83
C PHE A 463 12.31 8.33 26.97
N GLY A 464 12.23 7.86 28.21
CA GLY A 464 12.95 8.48 29.35
C GLY A 464 14.47 8.42 29.19
N GLY A 465 14.99 7.40 28.50
CA GLY A 465 16.41 7.35 28.09
C GLY A 465 16.77 8.27 26.92
N LEU A 466 15.79 8.78 26.16
CA LEU A 466 16.01 9.85 25.17
C LEU A 466 15.94 11.24 25.82
N ARG A 467 15.69 11.35 27.12
CA ARG A 467 15.55 12.63 27.82
C ARG A 467 16.77 13.52 27.64
N SER A 468 17.97 13.01 27.91
CA SER A 468 19.21 13.75 27.67
C SER A 468 19.39 14.09 26.19
N SER A 469 19.19 13.12 25.29
CA SER A 469 19.35 13.34 23.84
C SER A 469 18.34 14.33 23.25
N PHE A 470 17.13 14.45 23.81
CA PHE A 470 16.11 15.41 23.37
C PHE A 470 16.31 16.78 24.00
N GLU A 471 16.67 16.85 25.28
CA GLU A 471 17.01 18.09 25.98
C GLU A 471 18.26 18.72 25.34
N ASP A 472 19.31 17.95 25.07
CA ASP A 472 20.54 18.41 24.39
C ASP A 472 20.24 18.91 22.96
N ALA A 473 19.38 18.20 22.22
CA ALA A 473 19.02 18.60 20.85
C ALA A 473 18.13 19.85 20.79
N ALA A 474 17.21 20.00 21.75
CA ALA A 474 16.38 21.20 21.86
C ALA A 474 17.20 22.41 22.31
N HIS A 475 18.18 22.21 23.21
CA HIS A 475 19.10 23.25 23.66
C HIS A 475 20.06 23.70 22.55
N TYR A 476 20.53 22.75 21.73
CA TYR A 476 21.38 23.06 20.56
C TYR A 476 20.61 23.86 19.50
N GLU A 477 19.34 23.53 19.22
CA GLU A 477 18.50 24.31 18.30
C GLU A 477 18.18 25.73 18.83
N GLN A 478 18.11 25.93 20.15
CA GLN A 478 17.92 27.26 20.75
C GLN A 478 19.19 28.13 20.77
N VAL A 479 20.38 27.53 20.71
CA VAL A 479 21.67 28.24 20.76
C VAL A 479 22.24 28.51 19.36
N THR A 480 21.74 27.82 18.34
CA THR A 480 22.20 27.94 16.94
C THR A 480 21.22 28.73 16.04
N LEU A 481 20.16 29.28 16.62
CA LEU A 481 19.29 30.32 16.06
C LEU A 481 19.61 31.63 16.78
#